data_AF-A0A6V7PZ77-F1
#
_entry.id   AF-A0A6V7PZ77-F1
#
_cell.length_a   1.000
_cell.length_b   1.000
_cell.length_c   1.000
_cell.angle_alpha   90.00
_cell.angle_beta   90.00
_cell.angle_gamma   90.00
#
_symmetry.space_group_name_H-M   'P 1'
#
loop_
_entity.id
_entity.type
_entity.pdbx_description
1 polymer ?
#
loop_
_entity_poly.entity_id
_entity_poly.type
_entity_poly.pdbx_seq_one_letter_code
_entity_poly.pdbx_strand_id
1 'polypeptide(L)'
;MALRSSSSPWWAVETALQELQKLESEHPDRFDYLKRELKSLIAEPLFTSRDPTIPTLLPASSAATQGFSFSPLDSASMYGGDEVSAIVLDLGSYSCKAGYAGEDAPKAVFPSVVGSIDQTGANDEIKPERDSESMPDSKTGVKALDPDKTKPKRKLYVGTQALDYRRDHMEVISPLKDGVVVDWDIVDNIWNYAFRQRLLIDPKEHPILLAEPSTNSPLQREKAAELLFENYKVPALFLAKNAVLTSFASGRATSLVVDSGGGSTVVAAVHDGYVLQKAVATSPIGGEFLTDCMMKSLESKGIVLKPRYSFKKKEISPGEYQIVDLDFPNTTESYKLYSTRAIAGDIKESVCRVPDTPFEEAAYANVPMTPYELPDGQTIEIGADRFKVPDVLFNPSLSQTIPGMESIADSTSLRGLPQMVIESINKCDVDIRRELFSSILLAGGTSSMQQLKERLEKDLMEEAPQAARVKVLASGNSTERRFSVWIGGSILASLGSFQQMWFSKAEYEEHGVSYIQRKCP
;
A
#
# COMPACT_ATOMS: atom_id res chain seq x y z
N MET A 1 1.43 28.00 37.49
CA MET A 1 0.34 27.05 37.81
C MET A 1 -0.78 27.28 36.81
N ALA A 2 -0.68 26.67 35.63
CA ALA A 2 -1.70 26.74 34.60
C ALA A 2 -2.49 25.43 34.64
N LEU A 3 -3.80 25.53 34.81
CA LEU A 3 -4.73 24.41 34.77
C LEU A 3 -4.64 23.74 33.39
N ARG A 4 -4.01 22.56 33.33
CA ARG A 4 -4.20 21.62 32.21
C ARG A 4 -5.66 21.20 32.23
N SER A 5 -6.43 21.57 31.22
CA SER A 5 -7.76 20.99 31.01
C SER A 5 -7.58 19.52 30.65
N SER A 6 -8.12 18.64 31.50
CA SER A 6 -8.07 17.18 31.38
C SER A 6 -9.04 16.65 30.30
N SER A 7 -9.06 17.27 29.13
CA SER A 7 -10.01 16.95 28.06
C SER A 7 -9.33 16.95 26.69
N SER A 8 -8.08 16.46 26.63
CA SER A 8 -7.45 16.09 25.36
C SER A 8 -7.69 14.60 25.12
N PRO A 9 -8.18 14.18 23.93
CA PRO A 9 -8.32 12.77 23.56
C PRO A 9 -7.01 11.96 23.65
N TRP A 10 -5.87 12.62 23.84
CA TRP A 10 -4.55 12.07 23.57
C TRP A 10 -3.74 11.65 24.80
N TRP A 11 -4.35 11.68 25.98
CA TRP A 11 -3.77 11.02 27.14
C TRP A 11 -3.50 9.54 26.84
N ALA A 12 -4.33 8.87 26.04
CA ALA A 12 -4.19 7.46 25.69
C ALA A 12 -3.01 7.18 24.75
N VAL A 13 -2.72 8.05 23.78
CA VAL A 13 -1.56 7.90 22.87
C VAL A 13 -0.27 8.28 23.55
N GLU A 14 -0.28 9.32 24.39
CA GLU A 14 0.84 9.65 25.26
C GLU A 14 1.09 8.52 26.28
N THR A 15 0.03 7.90 26.81
CA THR A 15 0.11 6.72 27.69
C THR A 15 0.61 5.49 26.93
N ALA A 16 0.17 5.24 25.71
CA ALA A 16 0.65 4.15 24.87
C ALA A 16 2.14 4.33 24.50
N LEU A 17 2.56 5.54 24.16
CA LEU A 17 3.95 5.89 23.89
C LEU A 17 4.80 5.82 25.16
N GLN A 18 4.28 6.26 26.31
CA GLN A 18 4.92 6.11 27.62
C GLN A 18 5.00 4.65 28.04
N GLU A 19 4.00 3.82 27.77
CA GLU A 19 4.02 2.37 27.99
C GLU A 19 5.06 1.70 27.09
N LEU A 20 5.15 2.07 25.81
CA LEU A 20 6.19 1.59 24.90
C LEU A 20 7.60 2.01 25.34
N GLN A 21 7.80 3.27 25.74
CA GLN A 21 9.08 3.79 26.26
C GLN A 21 9.44 3.20 27.63
N LYS A 22 8.44 2.91 28.48
CA LYS A 22 8.61 2.27 29.77
C LYS A 22 8.92 0.78 29.62
N LEU A 23 8.30 0.09 28.66
CA LEU A 23 8.64 -1.28 28.28
C LEU A 23 10.07 -1.38 27.70
N GLU A 24 10.49 -0.40 26.89
CA GLU A 24 11.87 -0.33 26.35
C GLU A 24 12.92 -0.04 27.44
N SER A 25 12.58 0.75 28.47
CA SER A 25 13.52 1.17 29.52
C SER A 25 13.56 0.27 30.76
N GLU A 26 12.43 -0.33 31.18
CA GLU A 26 12.36 -1.19 32.37
C GLU A 26 12.68 -2.65 32.05
N HIS A 27 12.43 -3.08 30.81
CA HIS A 27 12.64 -4.46 30.36
C HIS A 27 13.16 -4.55 28.92
N PRO A 28 14.38 -4.08 28.64
CA PRO A 28 14.99 -4.21 27.32
C PRO A 28 14.98 -5.67 26.84
N ASP A 29 15.20 -6.62 27.76
CA ASP A 29 15.13 -8.06 27.49
C ASP A 29 13.70 -8.58 27.26
N ARG A 30 12.62 -7.93 27.76
CA ARG A 30 11.22 -8.36 27.54
C ARG A 30 10.65 -7.79 26.25
N PHE A 31 11.11 -6.62 25.83
CA PHE A 31 10.87 -6.06 24.50
C PHE A 31 11.63 -6.84 23.43
N ASP A 32 12.89 -7.18 23.70
CA ASP A 32 13.65 -8.14 22.88
C ASP A 32 13.14 -9.58 23.02
N TYR A 33 12.48 -9.96 24.12
CA TYR A 33 11.79 -11.25 24.28
C TYR A 33 10.50 -11.30 23.48
N LEU A 34 9.65 -10.28 23.48
CA LEU A 34 8.50 -10.20 22.58
C LEU A 34 8.97 -10.25 21.11
N LYS A 35 10.03 -9.49 20.76
CA LYS A 35 10.68 -9.59 19.45
C LYS A 35 11.42 -10.92 19.20
N ARG A 36 11.89 -11.64 20.23
CA ARG A 36 12.60 -12.95 20.14
C ARG A 36 11.66 -14.14 20.16
N GLU A 37 10.53 -14.08 20.85
CA GLU A 37 9.47 -15.09 20.88
C GLU A 37 8.73 -15.05 19.53
N LEU A 38 8.63 -13.86 18.92
CA LEU A 38 8.27 -13.66 17.52
C LEU A 38 9.35 -14.10 16.51
N LYS A 39 10.64 -14.10 16.88
CA LYS A 39 11.75 -14.58 16.01
C LYS A 39 12.12 -16.05 16.22
N SER A 40 11.82 -16.68 17.36
CA SER A 40 12.30 -18.01 17.75
C SER A 40 11.48 -19.15 17.14
N LEU A 41 10.39 -18.84 16.45
CA LEU A 41 9.63 -19.79 15.62
C LEU A 41 10.25 -20.00 14.21
N ILE A 42 11.40 -19.39 13.89
CA ILE A 42 12.06 -19.43 12.57
C ILE A 42 13.45 -20.10 12.63
N ALA A 43 13.62 -21.16 13.42
CA ALA A 43 14.86 -21.93 13.41
C ALA A 43 14.61 -23.43 13.25
N GLU A 44 14.44 -23.89 12.01
CA GLU A 44 15.17 -25.04 11.45
C GLU A 44 15.18 -25.00 9.90
N PRO A 45 16.23 -25.56 9.25
CA PRO A 45 16.56 -25.29 7.85
C PRO A 45 15.90 -26.27 6.87
N LEU A 46 15.45 -25.74 5.73
CA LEU A 46 15.06 -26.54 4.56
C LEU A 46 16.31 -27.12 3.88
N PHE A 47 16.50 -28.44 3.91
CA PHE A 47 17.32 -29.17 2.94
C PHE A 47 16.69 -30.52 2.51
N THR A 48 16.44 -30.60 1.20
CA THR A 48 16.52 -31.76 0.26
C THR A 48 15.73 -33.08 0.43
N SER A 49 14.83 -33.28 -0.53
CA SER A 49 14.58 -34.46 -1.40
C SER A 49 13.90 -35.76 -0.89
N ARG A 50 12.95 -36.21 -1.75
CA ARG A 50 12.44 -37.58 -2.07
C ARG A 50 11.04 -37.99 -1.58
N ASP A 51 10.20 -38.24 -2.61
CA ASP A 51 9.27 -39.36 -2.90
C ASP A 51 8.23 -39.87 -1.86
N PRO A 52 7.02 -40.31 -2.32
CA PRO A 52 5.87 -40.58 -1.47
C PRO A 52 5.71 -42.06 -1.09
N THR A 53 5.27 -42.33 0.14
CA THR A 53 4.46 -43.51 0.50
C THR A 53 3.68 -43.26 1.80
N ILE A 54 2.49 -43.88 1.87
CA ILE A 54 1.29 -43.71 2.73
C ILE A 54 1.43 -44.60 4.03
N PRO A 55 0.53 -44.72 5.07
CA PRO A 55 -0.64 -43.96 5.60
C PRO A 55 -0.75 -43.77 7.16
N THR A 56 -1.72 -42.90 7.55
CA THR A 56 -2.72 -42.96 8.68
C THR A 56 -2.31 -43.14 10.16
N LEU A 57 -2.86 -42.29 11.05
CA LEU A 57 -3.99 -42.62 11.97
C LEU A 57 -4.32 -41.44 12.94
N LEU A 58 -5.62 -41.12 13.02
CA LEU A 58 -6.34 -40.38 14.09
C LEU A 58 -6.49 -41.27 15.37
N PRO A 59 -7.03 -40.84 16.54
CA PRO A 59 -8.04 -39.78 16.74
C PRO A 59 -8.00 -38.93 18.03
N ALA A 60 -8.97 -38.03 18.06
CA ALA A 60 -9.37 -37.06 19.08
C ALA A 60 -9.82 -37.63 20.44
N SER A 61 -9.86 -36.74 21.45
CA SER A 61 -10.83 -36.85 22.56
C SER A 61 -11.31 -35.46 23.03
N SER A 62 -12.63 -35.30 23.03
CA SER A 62 -13.44 -34.22 23.58
C SER A 62 -13.55 -34.25 25.10
N ALA A 63 -13.77 -33.10 25.73
CA ALA A 63 -14.52 -33.00 26.98
C ALA A 63 -15.33 -31.69 27.03
N ALA A 64 -16.64 -31.83 27.17
CA ALA A 64 -17.62 -30.76 27.32
C ALA A 64 -17.97 -30.56 28.79
N THR A 65 -18.26 -29.33 29.23
CA THR A 65 -19.05 -29.11 30.45
C THR A 65 -19.97 -27.88 30.34
N GLN A 66 -21.28 -28.19 30.29
CA GLN A 66 -22.48 -27.54 30.83
C GLN A 66 -22.65 -26.00 30.81
N GLY A 67 -23.76 -25.58 30.21
CA GLY A 67 -24.25 -24.21 30.23
C GLY A 67 -25.21 -23.89 31.38
N PHE A 68 -25.37 -22.58 31.60
CA PHE A 68 -26.49 -21.97 32.32
C PHE A 68 -27.08 -20.87 31.44
N SER A 69 -28.40 -20.85 31.34
CA SER A 69 -29.19 -19.88 30.58
C SER A 69 -29.61 -18.68 31.43
N PHE A 70 -29.43 -17.46 30.93
CA PHE A 70 -30.20 -16.29 31.34
C PHE A 70 -30.60 -15.46 30.11
N SER A 71 -31.84 -14.96 30.13
CA SER A 71 -32.47 -14.13 29.09
C SER A 71 -31.89 -12.71 29.03
N PRO A 72 -31.92 -12.02 27.87
CA PRO A 72 -31.21 -10.75 27.68
C PRO A 72 -32.03 -9.56 28.19
N LEU A 73 -31.36 -8.68 28.93
CA LEU A 73 -31.77 -7.30 29.17
C LEU A 73 -30.72 -6.38 28.53
N ASP A 74 -31.20 -5.36 27.83
CA ASP A 74 -30.43 -4.31 27.16
C ASP A 74 -29.23 -3.84 27.98
N SER A 75 -28.05 -3.89 27.36
CA SER A 75 -26.91 -3.09 27.77
C SER A 75 -26.06 -2.76 26.56
N ALA A 76 -25.93 -1.47 26.26
CA ALA A 76 -24.90 -0.92 25.40
C ALA A 76 -23.55 -1.55 25.77
N SER A 77 -22.99 -2.36 24.88
CA SER A 77 -21.69 -2.98 25.10
C SER A 77 -20.61 -1.90 25.00
N MET A 78 -20.18 -1.38 26.16
CA MET A 78 -18.81 -0.90 26.30
C MET A 78 -17.90 -2.01 25.81
N TYR A 79 -17.13 -1.76 24.75
CA TYR A 79 -15.97 -2.56 24.40
C TYR A 79 -15.03 -2.52 25.61
N GLY A 80 -15.06 -3.57 26.42
CA GLY A 80 -14.25 -3.75 27.60
C GLY A 80 -13.82 -5.20 27.64
N GLY A 81 -12.55 -5.45 27.30
CA GLY A 81 -11.93 -6.77 27.26
C GLY A 81 -10.85 -6.84 26.19
N ASP A 82 -9.75 -7.51 26.49
CA ASP A 82 -8.44 -7.58 25.80
C ASP A 82 -8.45 -8.06 24.32
N GLU A 83 -9.61 -8.22 23.68
CA GLU A 83 -9.74 -8.82 22.34
C GLU A 83 -10.51 -7.90 21.40
N VAL A 84 -9.93 -6.76 21.02
CA VAL A 84 -10.48 -6.01 19.87
C VAL A 84 -10.02 -6.72 18.60
N SER A 85 -10.91 -7.51 18.00
CA SER A 85 -10.71 -8.08 16.66
C SER A 85 -10.83 -6.99 15.59
N ALA A 86 -10.00 -5.95 15.67
CA ALA A 86 -9.98 -4.86 14.71
C ALA A 86 -9.29 -5.31 13.42
N ILE A 87 -9.74 -4.75 12.30
CA ILE A 87 -9.11 -4.95 10.99
C ILE A 87 -8.34 -3.69 10.63
N VAL A 88 -7.12 -3.87 10.16
CA VAL A 88 -6.28 -2.79 9.65
C VAL A 88 -6.28 -2.84 8.14
N LEU A 89 -6.67 -1.73 7.52
CA LEU A 89 -6.77 -1.57 6.07
C LEU A 89 -5.84 -0.45 5.61
N ASP A 90 -4.92 -0.76 4.72
CA ASP A 90 -3.98 0.18 4.10
C ASP A 90 -4.13 0.12 2.58
N LEU A 91 -4.79 1.12 2.00
CA LEU A 91 -4.94 1.28 0.56
C LEU A 91 -3.84 2.19 0.00
N GLY A 92 -2.67 1.59 -0.27
CA GLY A 92 -1.57 2.29 -0.95
C GLY A 92 -1.82 2.42 -2.46
N SER A 93 -1.01 3.24 -3.14
CA SER A 93 -1.09 3.40 -4.61
C SER A 93 -0.79 2.13 -5.40
N TYR A 94 0.15 1.32 -4.93
CA TYR A 94 0.56 0.08 -5.60
C TYR A 94 -0.20 -1.16 -5.10
N SER A 95 -0.41 -1.26 -3.79
CA SER A 95 -1.03 -2.44 -3.18
C SER A 95 -1.88 -2.10 -1.97
N CYS A 96 -3.03 -2.78 -1.90
CA CYS A 96 -3.91 -2.82 -0.74
C CYS A 96 -3.43 -3.92 0.21
N LYS A 97 -3.42 -3.60 1.50
CA LYS A 97 -2.99 -4.49 2.59
C LYS A 97 -4.10 -4.55 3.63
N ALA A 98 -4.45 -5.76 4.07
CA ALA A 98 -5.49 -5.97 5.06
C ALA A 98 -5.14 -7.15 5.97
N GLY A 99 -5.51 -7.06 7.26
CA GLY A 99 -5.28 -8.12 8.25
C GLY A 99 -5.81 -7.74 9.62
N TYR A 100 -5.64 -8.62 10.59
CA TYR A 100 -6.08 -8.37 11.96
C TYR A 100 -5.06 -7.52 12.72
N ALA A 101 -5.54 -6.68 13.62
CA ALA A 101 -4.68 -6.01 14.59
C ALA A 101 -3.98 -7.03 15.49
N GLY A 102 -2.73 -6.76 15.85
CA GLY A 102 -1.87 -7.66 16.62
C GLY A 102 -1.11 -8.70 15.78
N GLU A 103 -1.38 -8.81 14.48
CA GLU A 103 -0.56 -9.64 13.56
C GLU A 103 0.69 -8.86 13.10
N ASP A 104 1.80 -9.57 12.86
CA ASP A 104 3.09 -8.98 12.44
C ASP A 104 3.18 -8.63 10.95
N ALA A 105 2.27 -9.17 10.15
CA ALA A 105 2.22 -8.95 8.72
C ALA A 105 0.76 -8.97 8.22
N PRO A 106 0.44 -8.22 7.15
CA PRO A 106 -0.90 -8.24 6.58
C PRO A 106 -1.23 -9.63 6.03
N LYS A 107 -2.38 -10.18 6.45
CA LYS A 107 -2.92 -11.44 5.93
C LYS A 107 -3.20 -11.40 4.42
N ALA A 108 -3.50 -10.22 3.88
CA ALA A 108 -3.78 -10.01 2.47
C ALA A 108 -2.95 -8.85 1.91
N VAL A 109 -2.27 -9.09 0.79
CA VAL A 109 -1.59 -8.06 -0.02
C VAL A 109 -1.93 -8.31 -1.48
N PHE A 110 -2.51 -7.33 -2.16
CA PHE A 110 -2.90 -7.45 -3.57
C PHE A 110 -2.89 -6.06 -4.26
N PRO A 111 -2.85 -6.00 -5.60
CA PRO A 111 -2.78 -4.73 -6.32
C PRO A 111 -3.95 -3.80 -6.00
N SER A 112 -3.68 -2.49 -5.93
CA SER A 112 -4.70 -1.45 -5.74
C SER A 112 -5.41 -1.06 -7.03
N VAL A 113 -5.15 -1.77 -8.13
CA VAL A 113 -5.80 -1.59 -9.43
C VAL A 113 -6.80 -2.72 -9.67
N VAL A 114 -7.74 -2.49 -10.58
CA VAL A 114 -8.75 -3.48 -10.97
C VAL A 114 -8.78 -3.64 -12.49
N GLY A 115 -9.11 -4.84 -12.95
CA GLY A 115 -9.52 -5.06 -14.33
C GLY A 115 -10.97 -4.60 -14.51
N SER A 116 -11.28 -3.88 -15.59
CA SER A 116 -12.62 -3.40 -15.89
C SER A 116 -13.01 -3.77 -17.31
N ILE A 117 -14.21 -4.32 -17.48
CA ILE A 117 -14.85 -4.53 -18.79
C ILE A 117 -16.22 -3.86 -18.75
N ASP A 118 -16.49 -2.95 -19.68
CA ASP A 118 -17.81 -2.35 -19.85
C ASP A 118 -18.80 -3.44 -20.30
N GLN A 119 -19.89 -3.64 -19.57
CA GLN A 119 -21.00 -4.47 -20.04
C GLN A 119 -21.88 -3.60 -20.95
N THR A 120 -21.58 -3.58 -22.25
CA THR A 120 -22.60 -3.28 -23.24
C THR A 120 -23.63 -4.41 -23.19
N GLY A 121 -24.92 -4.10 -23.29
CA GLY A 121 -26.05 -4.99 -22.97
C GLY A 121 -26.08 -6.30 -23.78
N ALA A 122 -25.23 -7.26 -23.42
CA ALA A 122 -25.21 -8.62 -23.90
C ALA A 122 -26.39 -9.38 -23.28
N ASN A 123 -27.57 -9.13 -23.83
CA ASN A 123 -28.75 -9.98 -23.69
C ASN A 123 -29.01 -10.75 -25.00
N ASP A 124 -27.97 -11.06 -25.76
CA ASP A 124 -28.03 -12.05 -26.84
C ASP A 124 -27.62 -13.42 -26.28
N GLU A 125 -28.32 -13.88 -25.24
CA GLU A 125 -28.48 -15.32 -25.02
C GLU A 125 -29.64 -15.79 -25.89
N ILE A 126 -29.30 -16.62 -26.88
CA ILE A 126 -30.23 -17.34 -27.77
C ILE A 126 -31.27 -18.05 -26.91
N LYS A 127 -32.49 -17.50 -26.85
CA LYS A 127 -33.67 -18.25 -26.39
C LYS A 127 -34.29 -18.98 -27.59
N PRO A 128 -34.70 -20.25 -27.43
CA PRO A 128 -35.36 -20.98 -28.49
C PRO A 128 -36.73 -20.35 -28.79
N GLU A 129 -36.98 -20.13 -30.07
CA GLU A 129 -38.19 -19.57 -30.65
C GLU A 129 -39.46 -20.31 -30.18
N ARG A 130 -40.49 -19.53 -29.81
CA ARG A 130 -41.88 -19.92 -29.99
C ARG A 130 -42.62 -18.75 -30.61
N ASP A 131 -43.09 -18.99 -31.83
CA ASP A 131 -43.92 -18.09 -32.62
C ASP A 131 -45.27 -17.81 -31.96
N SER A 132 -45.68 -16.54 -31.98
CA SER A 132 -47.02 -16.14 -32.44
C SER A 132 -47.14 -14.60 -32.46
N GLU A 133 -47.42 -14.06 -33.63
CA GLU A 133 -47.64 -12.65 -33.94
C GLU A 133 -48.96 -12.09 -33.36
N SER A 134 -48.98 -10.80 -32.98
CA SER A 134 -49.91 -9.78 -33.50
C SER A 134 -49.74 -8.41 -32.79
N MET A 135 -49.88 -7.35 -33.59
CA MET A 135 -49.61 -5.91 -33.32
C MET A 135 -50.85 -5.16 -32.75
N PRO A 136 -50.85 -3.80 -32.57
CA PRO A 136 -50.69 -3.16 -31.27
C PRO A 136 -51.91 -2.29 -30.89
N ASP A 137 -51.99 -1.80 -29.65
CA ASP A 137 -52.57 -0.46 -29.49
C ASP A 137 -52.10 0.33 -28.27
N SER A 138 -52.10 1.63 -28.53
CA SER A 138 -51.47 2.75 -27.87
C SER A 138 -52.06 3.13 -26.52
N LYS A 139 -51.19 3.54 -25.57
CA LYS A 139 -51.41 4.73 -24.71
C LYS A 139 -50.17 5.17 -23.94
N THR A 140 -49.84 6.42 -24.21
CA THR A 140 -48.91 7.36 -23.61
C THR A 140 -48.82 7.32 -22.08
N GLY A 141 -47.60 7.24 -21.57
CA GLY A 141 -47.23 7.59 -20.20
C GLY A 141 -45.78 8.07 -20.18
N VAL A 142 -45.56 9.38 -20.23
CA VAL A 142 -44.25 10.00 -20.05
C VAL A 142 -43.81 9.74 -18.61
N LYS A 143 -42.94 8.75 -18.40
CA LYS A 143 -42.17 8.61 -17.16
C LYS A 143 -40.91 9.47 -17.31
N ALA A 144 -40.77 10.43 -16.40
CA ALA A 144 -39.56 11.22 -16.25
C ALA A 144 -38.34 10.29 -16.13
N LEU A 145 -37.34 10.55 -16.97
CA LEU A 145 -36.04 9.87 -16.91
C LEU A 145 -35.31 10.37 -15.67
N ASP A 146 -35.09 9.45 -14.73
CA ASP A 146 -34.19 9.60 -13.60
C ASP A 146 -32.75 9.72 -14.13
N PRO A 147 -32.00 10.81 -13.87
CA PRO A 147 -30.69 11.05 -14.46
C PRO A 147 -29.60 10.05 -14.03
N ASP A 148 -29.87 9.20 -13.04
CA ASP A 148 -28.88 8.32 -12.41
C ASP A 148 -28.81 6.90 -13.01
N LYS A 149 -29.54 6.63 -14.11
CA LYS A 149 -29.62 5.29 -14.74
C LYS A 149 -28.76 5.06 -15.98
N THR A 150 -27.85 5.97 -16.33
CA THR A 150 -27.03 5.87 -17.56
C THR A 150 -25.53 5.75 -17.32
N LYS A 151 -25.09 5.17 -16.18
CA LYS A 151 -23.72 4.65 -16.10
C LYS A 151 -23.71 3.22 -16.67
N PRO A 152 -22.90 2.92 -17.70
CA PRO A 152 -22.74 1.55 -18.17
C PRO A 152 -22.28 0.68 -17.00
N LYS A 153 -22.94 -0.48 -16.80
CA LYS A 153 -22.53 -1.41 -15.74
C LYS A 153 -21.14 -1.95 -16.09
N ARG A 154 -20.15 -1.69 -15.23
CA ARG A 154 -18.80 -2.21 -15.39
C ARG A 154 -18.65 -3.50 -14.61
N LYS A 155 -18.00 -4.50 -15.21
CA LYS A 155 -17.56 -5.69 -14.49
C LYS A 155 -16.14 -5.50 -14.02
N LEU A 156 -15.96 -5.47 -12.70
CA LEU A 156 -14.65 -5.31 -12.08
C LEU A 156 -14.03 -6.66 -11.69
N TYR A 157 -12.72 -6.76 -11.88
CA TYR A 157 -11.89 -7.93 -11.60
C TYR A 157 -10.79 -7.49 -10.63
N VAL A 158 -10.89 -7.93 -9.37
CA VAL A 158 -10.02 -7.47 -8.28
C VAL A 158 -9.05 -8.57 -7.89
N GLY A 159 -7.80 -8.17 -7.59
CA GLY A 159 -6.76 -9.05 -7.06
C GLY A 159 -5.86 -9.68 -8.13
N THR A 160 -4.70 -10.17 -7.69
CA THR A 160 -3.61 -10.63 -8.55
C THR A 160 -4.05 -11.69 -9.54
N GLN A 161 -4.73 -12.75 -9.08
CA GLN A 161 -5.18 -13.84 -9.96
C GLN A 161 -6.14 -13.35 -11.05
N ALA A 162 -6.98 -12.38 -10.74
CA ALA A 162 -7.92 -11.83 -11.70
C ALA A 162 -7.19 -10.99 -12.75
N LEU A 163 -6.19 -10.19 -12.35
CA LEU A 163 -5.39 -9.34 -13.23
C LEU A 163 -4.38 -10.12 -14.08
N ASP A 164 -3.84 -11.23 -13.58
CA ASP A 164 -2.90 -12.08 -14.33
C ASP A 164 -3.56 -12.77 -15.54
N TYR A 165 -4.88 -12.88 -15.54
CA TYR A 165 -5.63 -13.48 -16.62
C TYR A 165 -6.05 -12.44 -17.67
N ARG A 166 -5.49 -12.55 -18.88
CA ARG A 166 -5.79 -11.67 -20.02
C ARG A 166 -7.21 -11.90 -20.52
N ARG A 167 -7.98 -10.81 -20.68
CA ARG A 167 -9.36 -10.81 -21.22
C ARG A 167 -9.49 -9.80 -22.35
N ASP A 168 -10.32 -10.12 -23.34
CA ASP A 168 -10.71 -9.18 -24.39
C ASP A 168 -11.33 -7.92 -23.79
N HIS A 169 -10.91 -6.76 -24.27
CA HIS A 169 -11.42 -5.44 -23.90
C HIS A 169 -11.30 -5.07 -22.41
N MET A 170 -10.52 -5.81 -21.62
CA MET A 170 -10.29 -5.48 -20.22
C MET A 170 -9.26 -4.35 -20.09
N GLU A 171 -9.66 -3.26 -19.45
CA GLU A 171 -8.76 -2.19 -19.04
C GLU A 171 -8.23 -2.46 -17.62
N VAL A 172 -7.01 -2.01 -17.32
CA VAL A 172 -6.51 -1.97 -15.93
C VAL A 172 -6.56 -0.53 -15.45
N ILE A 173 -7.33 -0.30 -14.38
CA ILE A 173 -7.64 1.04 -13.90
C ILE A 173 -7.33 1.17 -12.39
N SER A 174 -6.83 2.34 -12.02
CA SER A 174 -6.54 2.70 -10.63
C SER A 174 -7.69 3.55 -10.06
N PRO A 175 -8.11 3.34 -8.80
CA PRO A 175 -9.00 4.27 -8.09
C PRO A 175 -8.31 5.57 -7.72
N LEU A 176 -6.97 5.62 -7.81
CA LEU A 176 -6.13 6.72 -7.36
C LEU A 176 -5.54 7.48 -8.54
N LYS A 177 -5.58 8.81 -8.47
CA LYS A 177 -4.86 9.73 -9.35
C LYS A 177 -4.17 10.78 -8.51
N ASP A 178 -2.88 11.00 -8.73
CA ASP A 178 -2.04 11.96 -7.99
C ASP A 178 -2.14 11.80 -6.46
N GLY A 179 -2.27 10.54 -6.00
CA GLY A 179 -2.40 10.20 -4.58
C GLY A 179 -3.79 10.41 -3.97
N VAL A 180 -4.80 10.79 -4.76
CA VAL A 180 -6.18 11.05 -4.31
C VAL A 180 -7.14 10.03 -4.92
N VAL A 181 -8.13 9.58 -4.15
CA VAL A 181 -9.19 8.70 -4.69
C VAL A 181 -10.10 9.50 -5.62
N VAL A 182 -10.20 9.02 -6.86
CA VAL A 182 -11.06 9.58 -7.92
C VAL A 182 -12.21 8.66 -8.31
N ASP A 183 -12.14 7.38 -7.94
CA ASP A 183 -13.21 6.41 -8.20
C ASP A 183 -13.49 5.55 -6.95
N TRP A 184 -14.55 5.91 -6.23
CA TRP A 184 -14.96 5.25 -4.99
C TRP A 184 -15.68 3.91 -5.23
N ASP A 185 -16.20 3.65 -6.43
CA ASP A 185 -16.81 2.34 -6.78
C ASP A 185 -15.71 1.27 -6.87
N ILE A 186 -14.55 1.64 -7.44
CA ILE A 186 -13.37 0.78 -7.44
C ILE A 186 -12.84 0.55 -6.02
N VAL A 187 -12.78 1.60 -5.19
CA VAL A 187 -12.39 1.44 -3.76
C VAL A 187 -13.32 0.48 -3.03
N ASP A 188 -14.62 0.63 -3.22
CA ASP A 188 -15.61 -0.29 -2.65
C ASP A 188 -15.35 -1.74 -3.08
N ASN A 189 -15.08 -1.99 -4.36
CA ASN A 189 -14.78 -3.33 -4.86
C ASN A 189 -13.45 -3.89 -4.31
N ILE A 190 -12.43 -3.05 -4.12
CA ILE A 190 -11.15 -3.41 -3.50
C ILE A 190 -11.34 -3.81 -2.03
N TRP A 191 -12.08 -3.01 -1.26
CA TRP A 191 -12.37 -3.30 0.14
C TRP A 191 -13.27 -4.53 0.30
N ASN A 192 -14.30 -4.66 -0.53
CA ASN A 192 -15.16 -5.84 -0.56
C ASN A 192 -14.36 -7.12 -0.86
N TYR A 193 -13.40 -7.06 -1.79
CA TYR A 193 -12.48 -8.17 -2.06
C TYR A 193 -11.61 -8.49 -0.83
N ALA A 194 -11.05 -7.46 -0.17
CA ALA A 194 -10.28 -7.65 1.07
C ALA A 194 -11.12 -8.36 2.14
N PHE A 195 -12.30 -7.84 2.48
CA PHE A 195 -13.14 -8.38 3.54
C PHE A 195 -13.70 -9.76 3.20
N ARG A 196 -14.31 -9.93 2.02
CA ARG A 196 -15.10 -11.13 1.71
C ARG A 196 -14.32 -12.25 1.06
N GLN A 197 -13.25 -11.95 0.31
CA GLN A 197 -12.49 -12.97 -0.43
C GLN A 197 -11.11 -13.24 0.16
N ARG A 198 -10.53 -12.30 0.91
CA ARG A 198 -9.20 -12.46 1.52
C ARG A 198 -9.25 -12.75 3.01
N LEU A 199 -9.97 -11.91 3.76
CA LEU A 199 -10.09 -12.06 5.21
C LEU A 199 -11.20 -13.04 5.61
N LEU A 200 -12.22 -13.18 4.76
CA LEU A 200 -13.40 -14.03 4.97
C LEU A 200 -14.22 -13.61 6.20
N ILE A 201 -14.46 -12.31 6.36
CA ILE A 201 -15.15 -11.72 7.51
C ILE A 201 -16.46 -11.02 7.12
N ASP A 202 -17.36 -10.82 8.10
CA ASP A 202 -18.40 -9.79 8.02
C ASP A 202 -17.90 -8.50 8.67
N PRO A 203 -17.65 -7.40 7.91
CA PRO A 203 -17.11 -6.16 8.47
C PRO A 203 -18.01 -5.50 9.54
N LYS A 204 -19.26 -5.94 9.70
CA LYS A 204 -20.15 -5.52 10.79
C LYS A 204 -19.68 -5.95 12.18
N GLU A 205 -18.87 -6.98 12.25
CA GLU A 205 -18.40 -7.58 13.49
C GLU A 205 -17.06 -6.99 13.95
N HIS A 206 -16.45 -6.11 13.15
CA HIS A 206 -15.07 -5.67 13.34
C HIS A 206 -14.89 -4.15 13.23
N PRO A 207 -14.30 -3.49 14.23
CA PRO A 207 -13.78 -2.13 14.07
C PRO A 207 -12.74 -2.06 12.95
N ILE A 208 -12.71 -0.98 12.18
CA ILE A 208 -11.77 -0.82 11.06
C ILE A 208 -10.83 0.36 11.34
N LEU A 209 -9.52 0.10 11.44
CA LEU A 209 -8.50 1.14 11.33
C LEU A 209 -8.11 1.28 9.86
N LEU A 210 -8.36 2.47 9.29
CA LEU A 210 -8.01 2.79 7.93
C LEU A 210 -6.79 3.73 7.91
N ALA A 211 -5.72 3.29 7.24
CA ALA A 211 -4.57 4.13 6.97
C ALA A 211 -4.90 5.14 5.85
N GLU A 212 -4.50 6.40 6.05
CA GLU A 212 -4.75 7.47 5.08
C GLU A 212 -3.51 8.33 4.78
N PRO A 213 -3.43 8.95 3.59
CA PRO A 213 -2.38 9.91 3.28
C PRO A 213 -2.35 11.09 4.27
N SER A 214 -1.16 11.56 4.63
CA SER A 214 -1.01 12.76 5.48
C SER A 214 -1.66 14.02 4.87
N THR A 215 -1.80 14.06 3.54
CA THR A 215 -2.38 15.15 2.75
C THR A 215 -3.86 14.95 2.42
N ASN A 216 -4.52 13.94 2.99
CA ASN A 216 -5.90 13.61 2.64
C ASN A 216 -6.86 14.77 2.98
N SER A 217 -7.87 15.00 2.14
CA SER A 217 -8.80 16.11 2.33
C SER A 217 -10.00 15.72 3.21
N PRO A 218 -10.62 16.68 3.93
CA PRO A 218 -11.79 16.37 4.76
C PRO A 218 -12.91 15.63 4.03
N LEU A 219 -13.19 16.02 2.78
CA LEU A 219 -14.20 15.38 1.94
C LEU A 219 -13.89 13.91 1.65
N GLN A 220 -12.62 13.58 1.40
CA GLN A 220 -12.19 12.20 1.14
C GLN A 220 -12.31 11.33 2.40
N ARG A 221 -12.04 11.91 3.57
CA ARG A 221 -12.21 11.26 4.88
C ARG A 221 -13.68 10.99 5.18
N GLU A 222 -14.54 11.95 4.87
CA GLU A 222 -16.00 11.81 5.03
C GLU A 222 -16.54 10.71 4.10
N LYS A 223 -16.15 10.71 2.83
CA LYS A 223 -16.50 9.64 1.87
C LYS A 223 -16.09 8.24 2.34
N ALA A 224 -14.89 8.10 2.91
CA ALA A 224 -14.43 6.83 3.47
C ALA A 224 -15.30 6.38 4.66
N ALA A 225 -15.63 7.32 5.55
CA ALA A 225 -16.46 7.05 6.72
C ALA A 225 -17.90 6.69 6.33
N GLU A 226 -18.53 7.42 5.40
CA GLU A 226 -19.84 7.10 4.82
C GLU A 226 -19.84 5.67 4.27
N LEU A 227 -18.85 5.32 3.44
CA LEU A 227 -18.78 3.99 2.83
C LEU A 227 -18.68 2.88 3.90
N LEU A 228 -17.84 3.08 4.93
CA LEU A 228 -17.65 2.08 5.99
C LEU A 228 -18.86 1.96 6.93
N PHE A 229 -19.47 3.07 7.35
CA PHE A 229 -20.63 3.03 8.25
C PHE A 229 -21.95 2.67 7.55
N GLU A 230 -22.17 3.15 6.33
CA GLU A 230 -23.46 2.97 5.65
C GLU A 230 -23.51 1.67 4.85
N ASN A 231 -22.49 1.41 4.02
CA ASN A 231 -22.47 0.22 3.17
C ASN A 231 -21.98 -1.00 3.95
N TYR A 232 -20.84 -0.89 4.63
CA TYR A 232 -20.25 -2.01 5.36
C TYR A 232 -20.81 -2.18 6.78
N LYS A 233 -21.45 -1.14 7.33
CA LYS A 233 -22.08 -1.15 8.66
C LYS A 233 -21.09 -1.54 9.77
N VAL A 234 -19.86 -1.05 9.66
CA VAL A 234 -18.83 -1.28 10.67
C VAL A 234 -19.27 -0.71 12.03
N PRO A 235 -18.91 -1.36 13.15
CA PRO A 235 -19.29 -0.90 14.49
C PRO A 235 -18.50 0.35 14.92
N ALA A 236 -17.28 0.50 14.39
CA ALA A 236 -16.36 1.58 14.71
C ALA A 236 -15.30 1.78 13.61
N LEU A 237 -14.81 3.01 13.48
CA LEU A 237 -13.80 3.43 12.52
C LEU A 237 -12.73 4.29 13.21
N PHE A 238 -11.47 4.16 12.78
CA PHE A 238 -10.44 5.15 13.05
C PHE A 238 -9.62 5.42 11.80
N LEU A 239 -9.39 6.70 11.50
CA LEU A 239 -8.50 7.12 10.40
C LEU A 239 -7.14 7.51 10.96
N ALA A 240 -6.08 6.88 10.46
CA ALA A 240 -4.72 7.13 10.92
C ALA A 240 -3.80 7.50 9.77
N LYS A 241 -3.06 8.60 9.90
CA LYS A 241 -2.14 9.07 8.86
C LYS A 241 -0.96 8.12 8.71
N ASN A 242 -0.58 7.81 7.46
CA ASN A 242 0.51 6.89 7.12
C ASN A 242 1.82 7.20 7.86
N ALA A 243 2.17 8.48 7.97
CA ALA A 243 3.38 8.91 8.67
C ALA A 243 3.34 8.63 10.18
N VAL A 244 2.19 8.82 10.83
CA VAL A 244 2.02 8.48 12.26
C VAL A 244 2.18 6.98 12.44
N LEU A 245 1.50 6.18 11.61
CA LEU A 245 1.57 4.72 11.68
C LEU A 245 3.01 4.22 11.47
N THR A 246 3.73 4.77 10.48
CA THR A 246 5.15 4.44 10.25
C THR A 246 6.04 4.80 11.45
N SER A 247 5.82 5.99 12.04
CA SER A 247 6.54 6.41 13.25
C SER A 247 6.28 5.47 14.42
N PHE A 248 5.01 5.10 14.61
CA PHE A 248 4.56 4.18 15.66
C PHE A 248 5.12 2.77 15.48
N ALA A 249 5.18 2.26 14.26
CA ALA A 249 5.82 0.98 13.94
C ALA A 249 7.31 0.93 14.33
N SER A 250 7.97 2.10 14.37
CA SER A 250 9.36 2.23 14.81
C SER A 250 9.52 2.54 16.31
N GLY A 251 8.41 2.66 17.06
CA GLY A 251 8.41 3.02 18.48
C GLY A 251 8.78 4.48 18.74
N ARG A 252 8.45 5.39 17.82
CA ARG A 252 8.83 6.81 17.92
C ARG A 252 7.60 7.70 17.98
N ALA A 253 7.62 8.65 18.91
CA ALA A 253 6.63 9.72 18.99
C ALA A 253 7.00 10.90 18.08
N THR A 254 8.31 11.16 17.94
CA THR A 254 8.87 12.24 17.12
C THR A 254 9.88 11.67 16.14
N SER A 255 9.64 11.92 14.85
CA SER A 255 10.49 11.44 13.74
C SER A 255 10.14 12.16 12.45
N LEU A 256 11.09 12.25 11.53
CA LEU A 256 10.78 12.60 10.14
C LEU A 256 10.57 11.32 9.33
N VAL A 257 9.38 11.11 8.77
CA VAL A 257 9.09 9.94 7.94
C VAL A 257 9.32 10.27 6.47
N VAL A 258 10.12 9.46 5.79
CA VAL A 258 10.33 9.41 4.34
C VAL A 258 9.69 8.12 3.82
N ASP A 259 8.45 8.21 3.35
CA ASP A 259 7.70 7.09 2.78
C ASP A 259 7.80 7.12 1.25
N SER A 260 8.62 6.24 0.68
CA SER A 260 8.78 6.08 -0.76
C SER A 260 7.98 4.86 -1.24
N GLY A 261 6.76 5.13 -1.70
CA GLY A 261 5.79 4.13 -2.16
C GLY A 261 5.87 3.85 -3.66
N GLY A 262 4.78 3.33 -4.22
CA GLY A 262 4.66 3.07 -5.66
C GLY A 262 4.40 4.34 -6.48
N GLY A 263 3.29 5.02 -6.21
CA GLY A 263 2.88 6.21 -6.96
C GLY A 263 3.55 7.53 -6.54
N SER A 264 4.21 7.59 -5.39
CA SER A 264 4.81 8.84 -4.87
C SER A 264 5.83 8.59 -3.77
N THR A 265 6.59 9.63 -3.43
CA THR A 265 7.37 9.73 -2.20
C THR A 265 6.86 10.90 -1.35
N VAL A 266 6.67 10.67 -0.05
CA VAL A 266 6.17 11.65 0.91
C VAL A 266 7.16 11.81 2.06
N VAL A 267 7.48 13.04 2.42
CA VAL A 267 8.24 13.40 3.62
C VAL A 267 7.32 14.12 4.59
N ALA A 268 7.18 13.61 5.80
CA ALA A 268 6.29 14.18 6.82
C ALA A 268 6.95 14.15 8.20
N ALA A 269 7.02 15.31 8.85
CA ALA A 269 7.44 15.39 10.25
C ALA A 269 6.31 14.96 11.17
N VAL A 270 6.61 14.01 12.06
CA VAL A 270 5.76 13.58 13.16
C VAL A 270 6.37 14.13 14.44
N HIS A 271 5.56 14.77 15.27
CA HIS A 271 5.96 15.28 16.58
C HIS A 271 4.87 14.94 17.60
N ASP A 272 5.25 14.27 18.69
CA ASP A 272 4.35 13.77 19.73
C ASP A 272 3.14 12.99 19.19
N GLY A 273 3.37 12.20 18.12
CA GLY A 273 2.34 11.41 17.45
C GLY A 273 1.48 12.16 16.43
N TYR A 274 1.76 13.44 16.14
CA TYR A 274 1.02 14.24 15.18
C TYR A 274 1.83 14.58 13.94
N VAL A 275 1.19 14.55 12.78
CA VAL A 275 1.78 15.09 11.55
C VAL A 275 1.75 16.61 11.57
N LEU A 276 2.92 17.22 11.40
CA LEU A 276 3.06 18.65 11.16
C LEU A 276 2.70 18.96 9.71
N GLN A 277 1.42 19.27 9.46
CA GLN A 277 0.88 19.43 8.10
C GLN A 277 1.66 20.42 7.22
N LYS A 278 2.15 21.52 7.81
CA LYS A 278 2.96 22.52 7.08
C LYS A 278 4.31 21.98 6.62
N ALA A 279 4.83 20.94 7.27
CA ALA A 279 6.11 20.33 6.96
C ALA A 279 5.99 19.16 5.97
N VAL A 280 4.79 18.79 5.53
CA VAL A 280 4.63 17.70 4.55
C VAL A 280 5.15 18.15 3.18
N ALA A 281 6.00 17.32 2.57
CA ALA A 281 6.49 17.48 1.20
C ALA A 281 6.17 16.21 0.39
N THR A 282 5.77 16.38 -0.86
CA THR A 282 5.34 15.28 -1.73
C THR A 282 6.05 15.37 -3.07
N SER A 283 6.46 14.22 -3.61
CA SER A 283 7.00 14.07 -4.96
C SER A 283 6.25 12.96 -5.70
N PRO A 284 5.90 13.14 -6.98
CA PRO A 284 5.29 12.08 -7.79
C PRO A 284 6.30 10.98 -8.16
N ILE A 285 7.58 11.15 -7.81
CA ILE A 285 8.61 10.14 -8.05
C ILE A 285 8.49 9.06 -6.98
N GLY A 286 7.84 7.96 -7.35
CA GLY A 286 7.79 6.71 -6.59
C GLY A 286 8.27 5.52 -7.43
N GLY A 287 8.05 4.31 -6.93
CA GLY A 287 8.47 3.08 -7.58
C GLY A 287 7.91 2.87 -8.98
N GLU A 288 6.66 3.29 -9.26
CA GLU A 288 6.04 3.18 -10.58
C GLU A 288 6.69 4.11 -11.61
N PHE A 289 7.02 5.35 -11.20
CA PHE A 289 7.77 6.29 -12.04
C PHE A 289 9.14 5.71 -12.41
N LEU A 290 9.84 5.11 -11.45
CA LEU A 290 11.13 4.44 -11.72
C LEU A 290 10.97 3.21 -12.62
N THR A 291 9.86 2.48 -12.51
CA THR A 291 9.53 1.38 -13.43
C THR A 291 9.35 1.90 -14.86
N ASP A 292 8.66 3.03 -15.04
CA ASP A 292 8.49 3.65 -16.35
C ASP A 292 9.83 4.13 -16.94
N CYS A 293 10.69 4.75 -16.12
CA CYS A 293 12.07 5.09 -16.50
C CYS A 293 12.85 3.86 -16.98
N MET A 294 12.77 2.73 -16.25
CA MET A 294 13.44 1.49 -16.63
C MET A 294 12.89 0.94 -17.95
N MET A 295 11.56 0.88 -18.09
CA MET A 295 10.91 0.42 -19.31
C MET A 295 11.33 1.24 -20.53
N LYS A 296 11.36 2.58 -20.40
CA LYS A 296 11.75 3.50 -21.46
C LYS A 296 13.24 3.42 -21.81
N SER A 297 14.10 3.25 -20.81
CA SER A 297 15.52 3.01 -21.05
C SER A 297 15.76 1.71 -21.86
N LEU A 298 15.10 0.61 -21.49
CA LEU A 298 15.19 -0.67 -22.20
C LEU A 298 14.66 -0.54 -23.64
N GLU A 299 13.52 0.12 -23.83
CA GLU A 299 12.93 0.39 -25.15
C GLU A 299 13.91 1.17 -26.05
N SER A 300 14.61 2.18 -25.51
CA SER A 300 15.60 2.97 -26.25
C SER A 300 16.80 2.16 -26.75
N LYS A 301 17.05 0.99 -26.15
CA LYS A 301 18.09 0.04 -26.52
C LYS A 301 17.60 -1.06 -27.46
N GLY A 302 16.35 -0.97 -27.92
CA GLY A 302 15.72 -1.96 -28.77
C GLY A 302 15.30 -3.24 -28.04
N ILE A 303 15.24 -3.21 -26.70
CA ILE A 303 14.77 -4.34 -25.91
C ILE A 303 13.24 -4.28 -25.85
N VAL A 304 12.60 -5.33 -26.35
CA VAL A 304 11.14 -5.46 -26.34
C VAL A 304 10.72 -6.37 -25.19
N LEU A 305 10.02 -5.82 -24.22
CA LEU A 305 9.46 -6.59 -23.11
C LEU A 305 8.18 -7.30 -23.56
N LYS A 306 8.23 -8.63 -23.65
CA LYS A 306 7.07 -9.47 -24.03
C LYS A 306 6.33 -10.00 -22.79
N PRO A 307 5.09 -9.56 -22.52
CA PRO A 307 4.26 -10.13 -21.47
C PRO A 307 4.02 -11.63 -21.64
N ARG A 308 3.86 -12.37 -20.53
CA ARG A 308 3.65 -13.83 -20.56
C ARG A 308 2.46 -14.28 -21.42
N TYR A 309 1.40 -13.47 -21.52
CA TYR A 309 0.26 -13.82 -22.34
C TYR A 309 0.53 -13.70 -23.84
N SER A 310 1.57 -12.96 -24.28
CA SER A 310 1.79 -12.64 -25.70
C SER A 310 2.60 -13.69 -26.45
N PHE A 311 2.99 -14.80 -25.81
CA PHE A 311 3.73 -15.88 -26.44
C PHE A 311 3.48 -17.21 -25.73
N LYS A 312 3.86 -18.32 -26.38
CA LYS A 312 3.97 -19.64 -25.76
C LYS A 312 5.36 -20.21 -25.95
N LYS A 313 5.85 -20.94 -24.93
CA LYS A 313 7.07 -21.76 -25.04
C LYS A 313 6.69 -23.14 -25.55
N LYS A 314 7.17 -23.53 -26.73
CA LYS A 314 6.97 -24.86 -27.31
C LYS A 314 8.29 -25.62 -27.23
N GLU A 315 8.31 -26.71 -26.48
CA GLU A 315 9.47 -27.62 -26.47
C GLU A 315 9.61 -28.29 -27.85
N ILE A 316 10.79 -28.17 -28.45
CA ILE A 316 11.12 -28.80 -29.74
C ILE A 316 11.95 -30.05 -29.51
N SER A 317 12.88 -29.99 -28.56
CA SER A 317 13.71 -31.10 -28.11
C SER A 317 13.91 -30.98 -26.59
N PRO A 318 14.34 -32.05 -25.90
CA PRO A 318 14.50 -32.02 -24.44
C PRO A 318 15.39 -30.84 -23.98
N GLY A 319 14.77 -29.85 -23.32
CA GLY A 319 15.45 -28.64 -22.85
C GLY A 319 15.60 -27.50 -23.87
N GLU A 320 15.20 -27.69 -25.13
CA GLU A 320 15.16 -26.62 -26.14
C GLU A 320 13.73 -26.15 -26.40
N TYR A 321 13.51 -24.86 -26.15
CA TYR A 321 12.21 -24.22 -26.30
C TYR A 321 12.23 -23.19 -27.43
N GLN A 322 11.18 -23.19 -28.25
CA GLN A 322 10.90 -22.14 -29.20
C GLN A 322 9.78 -21.24 -28.69
N ILE A 323 10.00 -19.93 -28.81
CA ILE A 323 8.99 -18.91 -28.54
C ILE A 323 8.12 -18.74 -29.77
N VAL A 324 6.81 -18.92 -29.58
CA VAL A 324 5.80 -18.68 -30.61
C VAL A 324 4.94 -17.53 -30.14
N ASP A 325 5.04 -16.40 -30.83
CA ASP A 325 4.23 -15.21 -30.54
C ASP A 325 2.73 -15.51 -30.75
N LEU A 326 1.91 -14.94 -29.87
CA LEU A 326 0.46 -15.07 -29.89
C LEU A 326 -0.15 -13.69 -30.12
N ASP A 327 -1.07 -13.61 -31.08
CA ASP A 327 -1.79 -12.37 -31.36
C ASP A 327 -3.10 -12.31 -30.56
N PHE A 328 -3.33 -11.16 -29.95
CA PHE A 328 -4.50 -10.88 -29.12
C PHE A 328 -4.98 -9.44 -29.40
N PRO A 329 -5.64 -9.21 -30.56
CA PRO A 329 -5.95 -7.87 -31.05
C PRO A 329 -6.89 -7.07 -30.12
N ASN A 330 -7.71 -7.76 -29.34
CA ASN A 330 -8.63 -7.14 -28.38
C ASN A 330 -7.99 -6.85 -27.01
N THR A 331 -6.65 -6.90 -26.90
CA THR A 331 -5.95 -6.52 -25.66
C THR A 331 -5.78 -5.01 -25.60
N THR A 332 -6.29 -4.40 -24.54
CA THR A 332 -6.22 -2.94 -24.34
C THR A 332 -4.79 -2.48 -24.05
N GLU A 333 -4.50 -1.20 -24.31
CA GLU A 333 -3.19 -0.60 -24.00
C GLU A 333 -2.91 -0.56 -22.50
N SER A 334 -3.93 -0.34 -21.65
CA SER A 334 -3.75 -0.34 -20.19
C SER A 334 -3.38 -1.73 -19.66
N TYR A 335 -3.93 -2.80 -20.22
CA TYR A 335 -3.55 -4.17 -19.86
C TYR A 335 -2.15 -4.54 -20.35
N LYS A 336 -1.78 -4.15 -21.57
CA LYS A 336 -0.41 -4.28 -22.09
C LYS A 336 0.57 -3.56 -21.17
N LEU A 337 0.31 -2.29 -20.86
CA LEU A 337 1.15 -1.48 -19.99
C LEU A 337 1.30 -2.08 -18.59
N TYR A 338 0.20 -2.53 -17.97
CA TYR A 338 0.25 -3.19 -16.65
C TYR A 338 1.17 -4.41 -16.66
N SER A 339 1.05 -5.26 -17.69
CA SER A 339 1.83 -6.49 -17.79
C SER A 339 3.31 -6.23 -18.11
N THR A 340 3.59 -5.23 -18.94
CA THR A 340 4.97 -4.81 -19.24
C THR A 340 5.64 -4.15 -18.04
N ARG A 341 4.90 -3.31 -17.29
CA ARG A 341 5.37 -2.72 -16.04
C ARG A 341 5.70 -3.77 -14.98
N ALA A 342 4.99 -4.89 -14.94
CA ALA A 342 5.32 -5.99 -14.04
C ALA A 342 6.73 -6.54 -14.32
N ILE A 343 7.12 -6.69 -15.60
CA ILE A 343 8.45 -7.15 -16.00
C ILE A 343 9.50 -6.08 -15.69
N ALA A 344 9.28 -4.83 -16.10
CA ALA A 344 10.22 -3.74 -15.84
C ALA A 344 10.41 -3.47 -14.33
N GLY A 345 9.35 -3.65 -13.54
CA GLY A 345 9.37 -3.56 -12.08
C GLY A 345 10.24 -4.65 -11.46
N ASP A 346 10.08 -5.90 -11.90
CA ASP A 346 10.90 -7.03 -11.46
C ASP A 346 12.38 -6.86 -11.83
N ILE A 347 12.67 -6.37 -13.06
CA ILE A 347 14.03 -5.97 -13.47
C ILE A 347 14.58 -4.94 -12.49
N LYS A 348 13.86 -3.85 -12.27
CA LYS A 348 14.27 -2.76 -11.37
C LYS A 348 14.54 -3.29 -9.96
N GLU A 349 13.68 -4.13 -9.41
CA GLU A 349 13.85 -4.70 -8.07
C GLU A 349 15.01 -5.69 -7.98
N SER A 350 15.33 -6.37 -9.07
CA SER A 350 16.39 -7.39 -9.14
C SER A 350 17.79 -6.82 -9.36
N VAL A 351 17.93 -5.76 -10.17
CA VAL A 351 19.26 -5.31 -10.64
C VAL A 351 19.63 -3.89 -10.21
N CYS A 352 18.66 -3.05 -9.83
CA CYS A 352 18.96 -1.66 -9.52
C CYS A 352 19.58 -1.46 -8.14
N ARG A 353 20.47 -0.46 -8.07
CA ARG A 353 21.09 0.00 -6.82
C ARG A 353 21.34 1.51 -6.92
N VAL A 354 21.06 2.23 -5.84
CA VAL A 354 21.36 3.67 -5.78
C VAL A 354 22.89 3.88 -5.83
N PRO A 355 23.41 4.80 -6.66
CA PRO A 355 24.84 5.08 -6.71
C PRO A 355 25.32 5.82 -5.44
N ASP A 356 26.56 5.57 -5.02
CA ASP A 356 27.18 6.15 -3.81
C ASP A 356 27.45 7.66 -3.91
N THR A 357 27.47 8.16 -5.14
CA THR A 357 27.63 9.57 -5.51
C THR A 357 26.61 9.89 -6.61
N PRO A 358 26.33 11.18 -6.88
CA PRO A 358 25.49 11.56 -8.00
C PRO A 358 25.90 10.83 -9.29
N PHE A 359 24.90 10.35 -10.05
CA PHE A 359 25.13 9.59 -11.26
C PHE A 359 25.77 10.47 -12.34
N GLU A 360 26.89 10.01 -12.87
CA GLU A 360 27.57 10.62 -14.01
C GLU A 360 27.82 9.58 -15.09
N GLU A 361 27.34 9.84 -16.31
CA GLU A 361 27.39 8.89 -17.42
C GLU A 361 28.81 8.35 -17.68
N ALA A 362 29.82 9.23 -17.64
CA ALA A 362 31.21 8.86 -17.87
C ALA A 362 31.78 7.91 -16.79
N ALA A 363 31.37 8.09 -15.52
CA ALA A 363 31.84 7.25 -14.42
C ALA A 363 31.22 5.85 -14.46
N TYR A 364 30.00 5.72 -14.98
CA TYR A 364 29.26 4.47 -15.05
C TYR A 364 29.31 3.79 -16.43
N ALA A 365 29.94 4.40 -17.43
CA ALA A 365 30.04 3.87 -18.80
C ALA A 365 30.65 2.47 -18.88
N ASN A 366 31.57 2.13 -17.97
CA ASN A 366 32.30 0.85 -17.95
C ASN A 366 31.90 -0.06 -16.77
N VAL A 367 30.75 0.18 -16.13
CA VAL A 367 30.29 -0.68 -15.03
C VAL A 367 29.99 -2.09 -15.56
N PRO A 368 30.36 -3.18 -14.85
CA PRO A 368 30.05 -4.53 -15.29
C PRO A 368 28.55 -4.71 -15.51
N MET A 369 28.15 -5.28 -16.65
CA MET A 369 26.75 -5.57 -16.95
C MET A 369 26.20 -6.66 -16.01
N THR A 370 24.91 -6.60 -15.72
CA THR A 370 24.20 -7.66 -14.98
C THR A 370 23.20 -8.34 -15.92
N PRO A 371 23.27 -9.67 -16.08
CA PRO A 371 22.30 -10.40 -16.88
C PRO A 371 20.95 -10.48 -16.16
N TYR A 372 19.87 -10.43 -16.94
CA TYR A 372 18.51 -10.69 -16.48
C TYR A 372 17.78 -11.54 -17.52
N GLU A 373 17.07 -12.59 -17.09
CA GLU A 373 16.29 -13.47 -17.98
C GLU A 373 14.85 -12.95 -18.10
N LEU A 374 14.45 -12.55 -19.31
CA LEU A 374 13.08 -12.13 -19.62
C LEU A 374 12.12 -13.32 -19.56
N PRO A 375 10.79 -13.10 -19.46
CA PRO A 375 9.81 -14.18 -19.40
C PRO A 375 9.85 -15.15 -20.57
N ASP A 376 10.26 -14.68 -21.75
CA ASP A 376 10.44 -15.49 -22.96
C ASP A 376 11.75 -16.31 -22.96
N GLY A 377 12.59 -16.17 -21.94
CA GLY A 377 13.88 -16.85 -21.80
C GLY A 377 15.04 -16.11 -22.46
N GLN A 378 14.81 -14.95 -23.08
CA GLN A 378 15.90 -14.12 -23.59
C GLN A 378 16.67 -13.47 -22.43
N THR A 379 17.99 -13.62 -22.40
CA THR A 379 18.84 -12.87 -21.47
C THR A 379 19.17 -11.49 -22.02
N ILE A 380 18.96 -10.46 -21.22
CA ILE A 380 19.39 -9.08 -21.49
C ILE A 380 20.48 -8.66 -20.52
N GLU A 381 21.33 -7.73 -20.95
CA GLU A 381 22.44 -7.21 -20.15
C GLU A 381 22.16 -5.76 -19.73
N ILE A 382 22.19 -5.50 -18.41
CA ILE A 382 21.82 -4.19 -17.85
C ILE A 382 23.04 -3.55 -17.18
N GLY A 383 23.47 -2.43 -17.77
CA GLY A 383 24.64 -1.64 -17.34
C GLY A 383 24.26 -0.42 -16.51
N ALA A 384 24.70 0.76 -16.97
CA ALA A 384 24.57 2.04 -16.25
C ALA A 384 23.14 2.41 -15.82
N ASP A 385 22.11 1.99 -16.55
CA ASP A 385 20.71 2.30 -16.23
C ASP A 385 20.27 1.82 -14.85
N ARG A 386 20.87 0.73 -14.36
CA ARG A 386 20.57 0.20 -13.02
C ARG A 386 21.00 1.12 -11.88
N PHE A 387 21.82 2.13 -12.18
CA PHE A 387 22.21 3.21 -11.27
C PHE A 387 21.53 4.53 -11.63
N LYS A 388 21.43 4.84 -12.92
CA LYS A 388 20.77 6.04 -13.44
C LYS A 388 19.31 6.14 -13.02
N VAL A 389 18.56 5.05 -13.18
CA VAL A 389 17.11 5.02 -12.87
C VAL A 389 16.87 5.28 -11.38
N PRO A 390 17.52 4.57 -10.43
CA PRO A 390 17.46 4.91 -9.00
C PRO A 390 17.84 6.34 -8.64
N ASP A 391 18.88 6.90 -9.27
CA ASP A 391 19.39 8.22 -8.92
C ASP A 391 18.39 9.34 -9.28
N VAL A 392 17.36 9.07 -10.07
CA VAL A 392 16.23 9.99 -10.31
C VAL A 392 15.53 10.41 -9.01
N LEU A 393 15.55 9.58 -7.96
CA LEU A 393 15.03 9.97 -6.64
C LEU A 393 15.86 11.11 -6.01
N PHE A 394 17.16 11.17 -6.29
CA PHE A 394 18.10 12.15 -5.74
C PHE A 394 18.28 13.33 -6.69
N ASN A 395 18.23 13.09 -7.99
CA ASN A 395 18.32 14.08 -9.04
C ASN A 395 17.21 13.86 -10.08
N PRO A 396 16.01 14.44 -9.85
CA PRO A 396 14.86 14.32 -10.75
C PRO A 396 15.13 14.69 -12.21
N SER A 397 16.10 15.59 -12.46
CA SER A 397 16.45 16.03 -13.82
C SER A 397 16.99 14.91 -14.71
N LEU A 398 17.53 13.83 -14.11
CA LEU A 398 18.02 12.67 -14.86
C LEU A 398 16.91 11.99 -15.68
N SER A 399 15.65 12.09 -15.26
CA SER A 399 14.51 11.56 -16.01
C SER A 399 14.41 12.13 -17.42
N GLN A 400 14.77 13.40 -17.62
CA GLN A 400 14.75 14.06 -18.94
C GLN A 400 15.79 13.51 -19.91
N THR A 401 16.80 12.80 -19.40
CA THR A 401 17.83 12.15 -20.21
C THR A 401 17.46 10.72 -20.61
N ILE A 402 16.26 10.26 -20.21
CA ILE A 402 15.71 8.96 -20.58
C ILE A 402 14.70 9.19 -21.71
N PRO A 403 14.92 8.62 -22.92
CA PRO A 403 14.03 8.85 -24.06
C PRO A 403 12.58 8.47 -23.76
N GLY A 404 11.64 9.37 -24.04
CA GLY A 404 10.20 9.18 -23.80
C GLY A 404 9.71 9.56 -22.39
N MET A 405 10.58 10.13 -21.54
CA MET A 405 10.24 10.66 -20.21
C MET A 405 10.26 12.20 -20.16
N GLU A 406 10.41 12.90 -21.30
CA GLU A 406 10.67 14.34 -21.38
C GLU A 406 9.47 15.20 -20.93
N SER A 407 8.24 14.74 -21.20
CA SER A 407 7.01 15.51 -20.93
C SER A 407 6.41 15.29 -19.54
N ILE A 408 6.87 14.27 -18.81
CA ILE A 408 6.33 13.90 -17.48
C ILE A 408 7.03 14.73 -16.39
N ALA A 409 8.10 15.43 -16.75
CA ALA A 409 8.87 16.26 -15.86
C ALA A 409 8.87 17.72 -16.35
N ASP A 410 7.88 18.51 -15.91
CA ASP A 410 8.09 19.93 -15.60
C ASP A 410 9.12 20.03 -14.44
N SER A 411 10.33 19.52 -14.70
CA SER A 411 11.33 19.06 -13.74
C SER A 411 12.01 20.20 -13.00
N THR A 412 11.78 21.44 -13.42
CA THR A 412 12.33 22.64 -12.78
C THR A 412 11.75 22.87 -11.38
N SER A 413 10.68 22.15 -11.00
CA SER A 413 10.06 22.24 -9.67
C SER A 413 10.27 21.02 -8.76
N LEU A 414 10.71 19.88 -9.32
CA LEU A 414 10.87 18.65 -8.55
C LEU A 414 12.16 18.66 -7.74
N ARG A 415 12.08 18.21 -6.49
CA ARG A 415 13.20 18.17 -5.55
C ARG A 415 13.66 16.74 -5.35
N GLY A 416 14.96 16.54 -5.18
CA GLY A 416 15.52 15.27 -4.76
C GLY A 416 15.17 14.94 -3.31
N LEU A 417 15.30 13.66 -2.93
CA LEU A 417 15.02 13.20 -1.57
C LEU A 417 15.77 14.00 -0.47
N PRO A 418 17.08 14.30 -0.59
CA PRO A 418 17.77 15.08 0.43
C PRO A 418 17.14 16.47 0.62
N GLN A 419 16.84 17.17 -0.47
CA GLN A 419 16.27 18.51 -0.40
C GLN A 419 14.84 18.51 0.15
N MET A 420 14.04 17.48 -0.15
CA MET A 420 12.71 17.30 0.45
C MET A 420 12.79 17.14 1.97
N VAL A 421 13.77 16.36 2.46
CA VAL A 421 14.03 16.16 3.89
C VAL A 421 14.45 17.45 4.57
N ILE A 422 15.45 18.15 4.03
CA ILE A 422 15.95 19.42 4.58
C ILE A 422 14.85 20.48 4.61
N GLU A 423 14.06 20.60 3.54
CA GLU A 423 12.93 21.52 3.48
C GLU A 423 11.87 21.21 4.54
N SER A 424 11.48 19.94 4.67
CA SER A 424 10.49 19.51 5.65
C SER A 424 10.93 19.86 7.08
N ILE A 425 12.18 19.55 7.44
CA ILE A 425 12.73 19.92 8.75
C ILE A 425 12.79 21.45 8.92
N ASN A 426 13.14 22.20 7.88
CA ASN A 426 13.23 23.66 7.95
C ASN A 426 11.86 24.36 8.08
N LYS A 427 10.76 23.70 7.71
CA LYS A 427 9.40 24.18 7.96
C LYS A 427 8.92 23.90 9.39
N CYS A 428 9.66 23.10 10.16
CA CYS A 428 9.36 22.80 11.56
C CYS A 428 9.95 23.85 12.51
N ASP A 429 9.42 23.92 13.73
CA ASP A 429 9.95 24.78 14.78
C ASP A 429 11.39 24.40 15.15
N VAL A 430 12.22 25.39 15.47
CA VAL A 430 13.67 25.23 15.68
C VAL A 430 13.99 24.18 16.75
N ASP A 431 13.15 24.11 17.80
CA ASP A 431 13.37 23.26 18.97
C ASP A 431 13.34 21.76 18.64
N ILE A 432 12.55 21.35 17.64
CA ILE A 432 12.40 19.95 17.27
C ILE A 432 13.33 19.50 16.14
N ARG A 433 13.95 20.44 15.40
CA ARG A 433 14.78 20.12 14.22
C ARG A 433 15.92 19.18 14.54
N ARG A 434 16.59 19.40 15.68
CA ARG A 434 17.71 18.56 16.12
C ARG A 434 17.28 17.10 16.32
N GLU A 435 16.11 16.89 16.89
CA GLU A 435 15.55 15.55 17.09
C GLU A 435 15.16 14.92 15.75
N LEU A 436 14.48 15.68 14.86
CA LEU A 436 14.10 15.22 13.52
C LEU A 436 15.30 14.78 12.68
N PHE A 437 16.42 15.53 12.70
CA PHE A 437 17.65 15.13 12.01
C PHE A 437 18.22 13.79 12.51
N SER A 438 18.06 13.50 13.79
CA SER A 438 18.55 12.27 14.42
C SER A 438 17.59 11.08 14.33
N SER A 439 16.42 11.29 13.72
CA SER A 439 15.27 10.37 13.73
C SER A 439 14.55 10.39 12.37
N ILE A 440 15.31 10.19 11.29
CA ILE A 440 14.75 10.13 9.94
C ILE A 440 14.40 8.68 9.62
N LEU A 441 13.12 8.35 9.51
CA LEU A 441 12.61 7.02 9.22
C LEU A 441 12.39 6.85 7.73
N LEU A 442 13.00 5.83 7.14
CA LEU A 442 12.87 5.50 5.73
C LEU A 442 12.00 4.23 5.58
N ALA A 443 10.85 4.38 4.91
CA ALA A 443 9.82 3.35 4.75
C ALA A 443 9.22 3.33 3.33
N GLY A 444 8.35 2.35 3.07
CA GLY A 444 7.71 2.15 1.77
C GLY A 444 8.46 1.15 0.87
N GLY A 445 7.80 0.64 -0.17
CA GLY A 445 8.38 -0.42 -1.02
C GLY A 445 9.69 0.00 -1.71
N THR A 446 9.71 1.23 -2.26
CA THR A 446 10.87 1.76 -3.00
C THR A 446 12.06 2.01 -2.08
N SER A 447 11.84 2.24 -0.78
CA SER A 447 12.91 2.39 0.21
C SER A 447 13.78 1.14 0.39
N SER A 448 13.31 -0.03 -0.05
CA SER A 448 14.07 -1.27 0.00
C SER A 448 15.12 -1.40 -1.11
N MET A 449 15.21 -0.42 -2.00
CA MET A 449 16.24 -0.35 -3.02
C MET A 449 17.63 -0.31 -2.36
N GLN A 450 18.56 -1.11 -2.90
CA GLN A 450 19.91 -1.21 -2.34
C GLN A 450 20.61 0.15 -2.33
N GLN A 451 21.39 0.41 -1.27
CA GLN A 451 22.17 1.64 -1.06
C GLN A 451 21.36 2.93 -0.84
N LEU A 452 20.02 2.89 -0.90
CA LEU A 452 19.19 4.10 -0.81
C LEU A 452 19.35 4.80 0.54
N LYS A 453 19.35 4.02 1.63
CA LYS A 453 19.53 4.54 3.00
C LYS A 453 20.90 5.21 3.17
N GLU A 454 21.96 4.52 2.76
CA GLU A 454 23.34 4.96 2.90
C GLU A 454 23.58 6.24 2.10
N ARG A 455 23.09 6.28 0.86
CA ARG A 455 23.19 7.47 0.01
C ARG A 455 22.43 8.65 0.60
N LEU A 456 21.19 8.44 1.07
CA LEU A 456 20.39 9.50 1.70
C LEU A 456 21.07 10.03 2.96
N GLU A 457 21.59 9.16 3.82
CA GLU A 457 22.29 9.60 5.04
C GLU A 457 23.53 10.42 4.71
N LYS A 458 24.33 10.00 3.73
CA LYS A 458 25.51 10.72 3.26
C LYS A 458 25.18 12.11 2.74
N ASP A 459 24.27 12.21 1.76
CA ASP A 459 23.89 13.49 1.16
C ASP A 459 23.32 14.45 2.22
N LEU A 460 22.56 13.93 3.19
CA LEU A 460 22.06 14.73 4.31
C LEU A 460 23.15 15.19 5.28
N MET A 461 24.18 14.40 5.54
CA MET A 461 25.32 14.85 6.37
C MET A 461 26.07 16.02 5.73
N GLU A 462 26.11 16.08 4.40
CA GLU A 462 26.75 17.17 3.65
C GLU A 462 25.90 18.45 3.63
N GLU A 463 24.57 18.32 3.53
CA GLU A 463 23.64 19.46 3.45
C GLU A 463 23.12 19.97 4.81
N ALA A 464 23.11 19.14 5.85
CA ALA A 464 22.56 19.52 7.16
C ALA A 464 23.43 20.55 7.90
N PRO A 465 22.85 21.35 8.82
CA PRO A 465 23.63 22.24 9.68
C PRO A 465 24.71 21.47 10.46
N GLN A 466 25.93 22.02 10.58
CA GLN A 466 27.07 21.34 11.23
C GLN A 466 26.80 20.83 12.66
N ALA A 467 25.87 21.47 13.39
CA ALA A 467 25.48 21.06 14.74
C ALA A 467 24.43 19.93 14.78
N ALA A 468 23.85 19.56 13.64
CA ALA A 468 22.85 18.51 13.54
C ALA A 468 23.51 17.14 13.48
N ARG A 469 22.99 16.20 14.28
CA ARG A 469 23.38 14.79 14.18
C ARG A 469 22.41 14.08 13.24
N VAL A 470 22.80 13.91 11.98
CA VAL A 470 22.00 13.20 10.98
C VAL A 470 22.02 11.70 11.26
N LYS A 471 20.84 11.06 11.23
CA LYS A 471 20.70 9.60 11.30
C LYS A 471 19.48 9.14 10.52
N VAL A 472 19.70 8.29 9.52
CA VAL A 472 18.64 7.64 8.76
C VAL A 472 18.45 6.23 9.29
N LEU A 473 17.22 5.92 9.65
CA LEU A 473 16.78 4.67 10.24
C LEU A 473 15.89 3.95 9.23
N ALA A 474 16.17 2.67 9.02
CA ALA A 474 15.34 1.79 8.21
C ALA A 474 15.35 0.42 8.89
N SER A 475 14.22 -0.28 8.95
CA SER A 475 14.23 -1.66 9.47
C SER A 475 15.15 -2.52 8.59
N GLY A 476 15.90 -3.44 9.19
CA GLY A 476 16.72 -4.40 8.43
C GLY A 476 15.88 -5.38 7.61
N ASN A 477 14.65 -5.64 8.03
CA ASN A 477 13.71 -6.52 7.35
C ASN A 477 12.94 -5.73 6.26
N SER A 478 13.07 -6.16 5.00
CA SER A 478 12.40 -5.51 3.86
C SER A 478 10.87 -5.57 3.96
N THR A 479 10.33 -6.63 4.58
CA THR A 479 8.89 -6.79 4.81
C THR A 479 8.37 -5.71 5.77
N GLU A 480 9.08 -5.49 6.88
CA GLU A 480 8.73 -4.43 7.84
C GLU A 480 8.80 -3.04 7.22
N ARG A 481 9.80 -2.76 6.38
CA ARG A 481 9.88 -1.48 5.65
C ARG A 481 8.71 -1.31 4.68
N ARG A 482 8.40 -2.35 3.91
CA ARG A 482 7.33 -2.34 2.90
C ARG A 482 5.95 -2.18 3.53
N PHE A 483 5.74 -2.74 4.73
CA PHE A 483 4.45 -2.80 5.41
C PHE A 483 4.39 -1.93 6.67
N SER A 484 5.34 -1.00 6.86
CA SER A 484 5.47 -0.22 8.09
C SER A 484 4.18 0.53 8.47
N VAL A 485 3.47 1.09 7.50
CA VAL A 485 2.16 1.73 7.70
C VAL A 485 1.15 0.74 8.29
N TRP A 486 1.00 -0.43 7.66
CA TRP A 486 0.07 -1.46 8.12
C TRP A 486 0.47 -2.01 9.50
N ILE A 487 1.76 -2.25 9.73
CA ILE A 487 2.29 -2.71 11.03
C ILE A 487 1.99 -1.69 12.12
N GLY A 488 2.21 -0.40 11.85
CA GLY A 488 1.86 0.68 12.77
C GLY A 488 0.37 0.69 13.12
N GLY A 489 -0.48 0.46 12.13
CA GLY A 489 -1.92 0.30 12.33
C GLY A 489 -2.26 -0.93 13.18
N SER A 490 -1.61 -2.07 12.91
CA SER A 490 -1.78 -3.33 13.64
C SER A 490 -1.45 -3.17 15.12
N ILE A 491 -0.30 -2.53 15.43
CA ILE A 491 0.11 -2.24 16.80
C ILE A 491 -0.91 -1.28 17.43
N LEU A 492 -1.20 -0.15 16.80
CA LEU A 492 -2.08 0.88 17.36
C LEU A 492 -3.49 0.35 17.69
N ALA A 493 -4.09 -0.40 16.76
CA ALA A 493 -5.43 -0.96 16.93
C ALA A 493 -5.51 -2.10 17.96
N SER A 494 -4.37 -2.71 18.32
CA SER A 494 -4.29 -3.79 19.32
C SER A 494 -4.20 -3.27 20.77
N LEU A 495 -3.96 -1.98 20.97
CA LEU A 495 -3.78 -1.42 22.32
C LEU A 495 -5.12 -1.24 23.03
N GLY A 496 -5.26 -1.80 24.24
CA GLY A 496 -6.47 -1.63 25.05
C GLY A 496 -6.81 -0.17 25.35
N SER A 497 -5.79 0.68 25.54
CA SER A 497 -5.95 2.13 25.74
C SER A 497 -6.50 2.86 24.52
N PHE A 498 -6.37 2.30 23.31
CA PHE A 498 -6.87 2.88 22.08
C PHE A 498 -8.39 2.73 21.91
N GLN A 499 -9.05 1.89 22.71
CA GLN A 499 -10.50 1.64 22.60
C GLN A 499 -11.37 2.90 22.69
N GLN A 500 -10.91 3.96 23.36
CA GLN A 500 -11.66 5.22 23.50
C GLN A 500 -11.56 6.14 22.27
N MET A 501 -10.60 5.87 21.37
CA MET A 501 -10.30 6.69 20.21
C MET A 501 -11.19 6.38 19.00
N TRP A 502 -11.76 5.17 18.96
CA TRP A 502 -12.66 4.74 17.91
C TRP A 502 -13.85 5.70 17.73
N PHE A 503 -14.11 6.09 16.49
CA PHE A 503 -15.36 6.71 16.09
C PHE A 503 -16.41 5.62 15.98
N SER A 504 -17.35 5.58 16.92
CA SER A 504 -18.39 4.55 16.94
C SER A 504 -19.53 4.86 15.97
N LYS A 505 -20.25 3.82 15.56
CA LYS A 505 -21.47 3.98 14.76
C LYS A 505 -22.53 4.87 15.44
N ALA A 506 -22.64 4.79 16.77
CA ALA A 506 -23.56 5.64 17.52
C ALA A 506 -23.16 7.12 17.44
N GLU A 507 -21.86 7.44 17.58
CA GLU A 507 -21.37 8.81 17.41
C GLU A 507 -21.59 9.30 15.96
N TYR A 508 -21.44 8.41 14.96
CA TYR A 508 -21.73 8.72 13.56
C TYR A 508 -23.20 9.07 13.32
N GLU A 509 -24.13 8.28 13.87
CA GLU A 509 -25.57 8.51 13.75
C GLU A 509 -26.01 9.79 14.48
N GLU A 510 -25.36 10.14 15.59
CA GLU A 510 -25.67 11.34 16.39
C GLU A 510 -25.08 12.62 15.80
N HIS A 511 -23.80 12.61 15.42
CA HIS A 511 -23.05 13.81 15.05
C HIS A 511 -22.84 13.97 13.54
N GLY A 512 -23.10 12.91 12.76
CA GLY A 512 -22.85 12.85 11.33
C GLY A 512 -21.38 12.64 10.95
N VAL A 513 -21.16 12.49 9.64
CA VAL A 513 -19.86 12.12 9.06
C VAL A 513 -18.73 13.12 9.39
N SER A 514 -19.03 14.42 9.43
CA SER A 514 -18.02 15.47 9.62
C SER A 514 -17.32 15.41 10.99
N TYR A 515 -17.93 14.71 11.96
CA TYR A 515 -17.32 14.48 13.27
C TYR A 515 -16.01 13.66 13.19
N ILE A 516 -15.78 12.93 12.08
CA ILE A 516 -14.53 12.19 11.85
C ILE A 516 -13.30 13.10 11.96
N GLN A 517 -13.39 14.38 11.56
CA GLN A 517 -12.26 15.31 11.63
C GLN A 517 -11.82 15.60 13.06
N ARG A 518 -12.78 15.59 13.99
CA ARG A 518 -12.53 15.85 15.41
C ARG A 518 -12.08 14.58 16.12
N LYS A 519 -12.68 13.43 15.77
CA LYS A 519 -12.39 12.14 16.39
C LYS A 519 -11.05 11.57 15.95
N CYS A 520 -10.69 11.77 14.68
CA CYS A 520 -9.44 11.35 14.06
C CYS A 520 -8.67 12.59 13.53
N PRO A 521 -7.87 13.31 14.33
CA PRO A 521 -7.19 14.54 13.93
C PRO A 521 -5.97 14.39 13.00
#